data_AF-A0A8T1AS69-F1
#
_entry.id   AF-A0A8T1AS69-F1
#
_cell.length_a   1.000
_cell.length_b   1.000
_cell.length_c   1.000
_cell.angle_alpha   90.00
_cell.angle_beta   90.00
_cell.angle_gamma   90.00
#
_symmetry.space_group_name_H-M   'P 1'
#
loop_
_entity.id
_entity.type
_entity.pdbx_description
1 polymer ?
#
loop_
_entity_poly.entity_id
_entity_poly.type
_entity_poly.pdbx_seq_one_letter_code
_entity_poly.pdbx_strand_id
1 'polypeptide(L)'
;MVTLYCAIVGVARNVFSVRVDESDSVHDLKKAIKAEKPNKILCDADELQLYLAKKVKGVVAEEEKGDDQKEWLTQLDALEGVSDTSGYKHLQFTDAELRDVGLDTGDLGEVSRAERAAGKGHVHVLVKLPEHVADAASAVPHPRTTALNEPKTYAEECLSLTEWDVGVVHKIPLIWEFMSSLGGCTTSGEMFWRMEDKQVVSLMVDGWFRESTRDRINVHANKKSILMGSPGIGKSTLLCVMAFHLVFKHKKNVLVYRRLTGRKQSNCLFYLGYEDGKVVQFAVQRCKAPNAISIYEHLIRQQGISNVWLLLDGFRYEDIPEGVRTFKMLATSQQVDLKSQERIDAYCCLLPCWSKKDLWLMGGLIYKFATEDMEERFYYSGGSVREFTLATSEDIRSAIDDAISGVDDVSNLLSNKSSALTGRSQVDRLRHTFVTKVDETNQFTARRYWEQVIDSEYAVLALSVRLKSDALFRIYS
;
A
#
# COMPACT_ATOMS: atom_id res chain seq x y z
N MET A 1 22.16 14.66 -38.62
CA MET A 1 21.62 13.69 -37.65
C MET A 1 22.72 12.88 -37.00
N VAL A 2 22.81 12.94 -35.68
CA VAL A 2 23.83 12.33 -34.81
C VAL A 2 23.15 11.40 -33.80
N THR A 3 23.87 10.39 -33.32
CA THR A 3 23.39 9.49 -32.26
C THR A 3 24.12 9.78 -30.96
N LEU A 4 23.38 10.25 -29.96
CA LEU A 4 23.91 10.56 -28.63
C LEU A 4 23.59 9.43 -27.65
N TYR A 5 24.56 9.04 -26.82
CA TYR A 5 24.33 8.10 -25.72
C TYR A 5 24.09 8.88 -24.43
N CYS A 6 22.97 8.61 -23.78
CA CYS A 6 22.50 9.29 -22.59
C CYS A 6 22.45 8.31 -21.41
N ALA A 7 22.71 8.80 -20.20
CA ALA A 7 22.53 8.04 -18.95
C ALA A 7 21.76 8.87 -17.92
N ILE A 8 20.86 8.23 -17.17
CA ILE A 8 20.13 8.90 -16.08
C ILE A 8 20.96 8.85 -14.80
N VAL A 9 21.21 10.01 -14.19
CA VAL A 9 21.95 10.12 -12.92
C VAL A 9 21.21 9.38 -11.81
N GLY A 10 21.94 8.63 -10.97
CA GLY A 10 21.37 7.83 -9.88
C GLY A 10 20.72 6.51 -10.30
N VAL A 11 20.74 6.14 -11.59
CA VAL A 11 20.16 4.88 -12.09
C VAL A 11 21.23 4.02 -12.77
N ALA A 12 21.61 2.91 -12.13
CA ALA A 12 22.54 1.96 -12.69
C ALA A 12 21.99 1.27 -13.95
N ARG A 13 22.89 0.91 -14.88
CA ARG A 13 22.58 0.15 -16.12
C ARG A 13 21.49 0.79 -16.99
N ASN A 14 21.52 2.10 -17.17
CA ASN A 14 20.47 2.85 -17.85
C ASN A 14 20.99 3.73 -19.00
N VAL A 15 21.99 3.25 -19.73
CA VAL A 15 22.45 3.94 -20.96
C VAL A 15 21.46 3.67 -22.09
N PHE A 16 21.09 4.71 -22.83
CA PHE A 16 20.22 4.62 -24.01
C PHE A 16 20.69 5.61 -25.09
N SER A 17 20.33 5.34 -26.34
CA SER A 17 20.69 6.20 -27.48
C SER A 17 19.52 7.08 -27.89
N VAL A 18 19.79 8.34 -28.25
CA VAL A 18 18.83 9.29 -28.81
C VAL A 18 19.39 9.82 -30.13
N ARG A 19 18.53 10.01 -31.14
CA ARG A 19 18.92 10.57 -32.44
C ARG A 19 18.38 12.00 -32.57
N VAL A 20 19.26 12.94 -32.89
CA VAL A 20 18.99 14.39 -33.02
C VAL A 20 19.83 15.00 -34.14
N ASP A 21 19.55 16.20 -34.61
CA ASP A 21 20.41 16.95 -35.51
C ASP A 21 21.39 17.87 -34.76
N GLU A 22 22.52 18.21 -35.37
CA GLU A 22 23.52 19.12 -34.74
C GLU A 22 23.03 20.56 -34.69
N SER A 23 22.09 20.93 -35.57
CA SER A 23 21.39 22.21 -35.52
C SER A 23 20.18 22.20 -34.56
N ASP A 24 19.85 21.06 -33.94
CA ASP A 24 18.78 21.03 -32.95
C ASP A 24 19.21 21.80 -31.70
N SER A 25 18.24 22.32 -30.96
CA SER A 25 18.51 23.00 -29.70
C SER A 25 18.63 22.01 -28.53
N VAL A 26 19.23 22.45 -27.42
CA VAL A 26 19.20 21.70 -26.15
C VAL A 26 17.74 21.37 -25.73
N HIS A 27 16.79 22.25 -26.03
CA HIS A 27 15.37 22.01 -25.80
C HIS A 27 14.82 20.82 -26.60
N ASP A 28 15.20 20.70 -27.87
CA ASP A 28 14.79 19.59 -28.73
C ASP A 28 15.41 18.26 -28.27
N LEU A 29 16.66 18.30 -27.79
CA LEU A 29 17.30 17.15 -27.15
C LEU A 29 16.54 16.69 -25.90
N LYS A 30 16.10 17.62 -25.03
CA LYS A 30 15.28 17.29 -23.86
C LYS A 30 13.97 16.58 -24.26
N LYS A 31 13.30 17.06 -25.32
CA LYS A 31 12.08 16.43 -25.86
C LYS A 31 12.37 15.02 -26.39
N ALA A 32 13.44 14.85 -27.15
CA ALA A 32 13.84 13.56 -27.71
C ALA A 32 14.18 12.53 -26.61
N ILE A 33 14.86 12.95 -25.55
CA ILE A 33 15.15 12.12 -24.38
C ILE A 33 13.86 11.65 -23.68
N LYS A 34 12.91 12.56 -23.45
CA LYS A 34 11.61 12.21 -22.85
C LYS A 34 10.84 11.21 -23.72
N ALA A 35 10.82 11.43 -25.03
CA ALA A 35 10.13 10.56 -25.98
C ALA A 35 10.71 9.13 -26.02
N GLU A 36 12.02 8.97 -25.82
CA GLU A 36 12.70 7.66 -25.80
C GLU A 36 12.42 6.86 -24.51
N LYS A 37 12.14 7.55 -23.38
CA LYS A 37 11.91 6.92 -22.06
C LYS A 37 10.65 7.43 -21.35
N PRO A 38 9.45 7.33 -21.95
CA PRO A 38 8.23 7.94 -21.41
C PRO A 38 7.80 7.35 -20.05
N ASN A 39 8.12 6.07 -19.78
CA ASN A 39 7.77 5.41 -18.53
C ASN A 39 8.76 5.68 -17.38
N LYS A 40 9.97 6.16 -17.68
CA LYS A 40 10.99 6.48 -16.67
C LYS A 40 11.13 7.98 -16.42
N ILE A 41 10.81 8.79 -17.42
CA ILE A 41 10.88 10.26 -17.37
C ILE A 41 9.45 10.78 -17.35
N LEU A 42 8.91 10.95 -16.13
CA LEU A 42 7.53 11.37 -15.91
C LEU A 42 7.36 12.90 -15.85
N CYS A 43 8.46 13.63 -15.64
CA CYS A 43 8.47 15.09 -15.60
C CYS A 43 8.34 15.70 -17.00
N ASP A 44 8.09 17.01 -17.07
CA ASP A 44 8.12 17.72 -18.34
C ASP A 44 9.55 17.85 -18.89
N ALA A 45 9.65 17.95 -20.22
CA ALA A 45 10.93 17.88 -20.90
C ALA A 45 11.82 19.07 -20.50
N ASP A 46 11.23 20.24 -20.34
CA ASP A 46 11.87 21.46 -19.87
C ASP A 46 12.46 21.34 -18.46
N GLU A 47 11.87 20.51 -17.59
CA GLU A 47 12.35 20.26 -16.22
C GLU A 47 13.62 19.39 -16.17
N LEU A 48 13.99 18.73 -17.27
CA LEU A 48 15.22 17.93 -17.34
C LEU A 48 16.47 18.83 -17.25
N GLN A 49 17.42 18.44 -16.41
CA GLN A 49 18.75 19.05 -16.38
C GLN A 49 19.73 18.16 -17.14
N LEU A 50 20.38 18.71 -18.15
CA LEU A 50 21.33 17.99 -19.00
C LEU A 50 22.76 18.44 -18.68
N TYR A 51 23.68 17.49 -18.62
CA TYR A 51 25.10 17.75 -18.40
C TYR A 51 25.93 17.00 -19.43
N LEU A 52 27.04 17.59 -19.88
CA LEU A 52 28.02 16.89 -20.71
C LEU A 52 28.72 15.83 -19.85
N ALA A 53 28.69 14.59 -20.32
CA ALA A 53 29.30 13.46 -19.63
C ALA A 53 30.84 13.41 -19.79
N LYS A 54 31.51 14.57 -19.89
CA LYS A 54 32.97 14.69 -19.95
C LYS A 54 33.52 15.41 -18.71
N LYS A 55 34.54 14.83 -18.07
CA LYS A 55 35.15 15.34 -16.83
C LYS A 55 36.66 15.07 -16.84
N VAL A 56 37.41 15.85 -16.06
CA VAL A 56 38.86 15.63 -15.82
C VAL A 56 39.06 14.47 -14.85
N LYS A 57 39.92 13.50 -15.18
CA LYS A 57 40.34 12.44 -14.23
C LYS A 57 41.45 12.96 -13.30
N GLY A 58 41.20 12.93 -11.98
CA GLY A 58 42.18 13.24 -10.93
C GLY A 58 41.75 14.34 -9.94
N VAL A 59 42.42 14.42 -8.78
CA VAL A 59 42.11 15.36 -7.67
C VAL A 59 42.75 16.74 -7.91
N VAL A 60 42.41 17.41 -9.02
CA VAL A 60 42.90 18.78 -9.28
C VAL A 60 41.73 19.70 -9.58
N ALA A 61 41.76 20.89 -9.00
CA ALA A 61 40.70 21.90 -9.09
C ALA A 61 40.37 22.25 -10.54
N GLU A 62 39.07 22.39 -10.83
CA GLU A 62 38.49 22.51 -12.17
C GLU A 62 38.77 23.85 -12.88
N GLU A 63 39.34 24.83 -12.17
CA GLU A 63 39.34 26.23 -12.61
C GLU A 63 40.50 26.63 -13.56
N GLU A 64 41.42 25.73 -13.93
CA GLU A 64 42.59 26.11 -14.77
C GLU A 64 42.94 25.18 -15.96
N LYS A 65 41.98 24.44 -16.56
CA LYS A 65 42.30 23.58 -17.74
C LYS A 65 41.32 23.69 -18.90
N GLY A 66 41.87 23.77 -20.12
CA GLY A 66 41.14 23.82 -21.39
C GLY A 66 40.36 22.53 -21.69
N ASP A 67 39.41 22.60 -22.64
CA ASP A 67 38.43 21.53 -22.92
C ASP A 67 39.08 20.22 -23.43
N ASP A 68 40.31 20.31 -23.95
CA ASP A 68 41.09 19.20 -24.54
C ASP A 68 41.62 18.17 -23.52
N GLN A 69 41.46 18.39 -22.21
CA GLN A 69 41.89 17.45 -21.15
C GLN A 69 40.74 16.72 -20.45
N LYS A 70 39.50 16.83 -20.97
CA LYS A 70 38.32 16.15 -20.41
C LYS A 70 38.07 14.84 -21.14
N GLU A 71 37.83 13.77 -20.40
CA GLU A 71 37.49 12.46 -20.96
C GLU A 71 35.98 12.21 -20.82
N TRP A 72 35.39 11.59 -21.84
CA TRP A 72 34.01 11.09 -21.78
C TRP A 72 33.90 9.95 -20.77
N LEU A 73 32.80 9.92 -20.03
CA LEU A 73 32.37 8.76 -19.26
C LEU A 73 32.14 7.58 -20.20
N THR A 74 32.51 6.38 -19.76
CA THR A 74 32.23 5.15 -20.51
C THR A 74 30.91 4.52 -20.08
N GLN A 75 30.36 3.64 -20.91
CA GLN A 75 29.18 2.85 -20.52
C GLN A 75 29.47 1.93 -19.32
N LEU A 76 30.72 1.52 -19.10
CA LEU A 76 31.15 0.82 -17.88
C LEU A 76 31.01 1.69 -16.63
N ASP A 77 31.42 2.96 -16.70
CA ASP A 77 31.25 3.89 -15.57
C ASP A 77 29.76 4.11 -15.27
N ALA A 78 28.93 4.19 -16.31
CA ALA A 78 27.47 4.30 -16.16
C ALA A 78 26.78 2.98 -15.72
N LEU A 79 27.45 1.82 -15.83
CA LEU A 79 26.94 0.54 -15.32
C LEU A 79 26.96 0.49 -13.79
N GLU A 80 27.99 1.07 -13.16
CA GLU A 80 28.09 1.22 -11.69
C GLU A 80 27.14 2.30 -11.15
N GLY A 81 26.74 3.23 -12.02
CA GLY A 81 25.81 4.31 -11.72
C GLY A 81 26.53 5.59 -11.34
N VAL A 82 26.13 6.71 -11.96
CA VAL A 82 26.69 8.03 -11.68
C VAL A 82 25.97 8.63 -10.46
N SER A 83 26.71 8.86 -9.37
CA SER A 83 26.14 9.27 -8.07
C SER A 83 25.66 10.72 -8.01
N ASP A 84 26.36 11.63 -8.70
CA ASP A 84 26.00 13.05 -8.75
C ASP A 84 26.40 13.70 -10.09
N THR A 85 26.10 14.99 -10.25
CA THR A 85 26.48 15.80 -11.41
C THR A 85 27.68 16.71 -11.12
N SER A 86 28.44 16.44 -10.06
CA SER A 86 29.53 17.30 -9.61
C SER A 86 30.74 17.20 -10.55
N GLY A 87 31.09 18.32 -11.18
CA GLY A 87 32.20 18.40 -12.12
C GLY A 87 31.86 18.07 -13.57
N TYR A 88 30.58 18.03 -13.91
CA TYR A 88 30.11 17.98 -15.29
C TYR A 88 29.56 19.35 -15.73
N LYS A 89 29.80 19.73 -16.98
CA LYS A 89 29.31 21.00 -17.54
C LYS A 89 27.79 20.94 -17.71
N HIS A 90 27.07 21.83 -17.03
CA HIS A 90 25.63 21.96 -17.17
C HIS A 90 25.25 22.66 -18.49
N LEU A 91 24.30 22.08 -19.22
CA LEU A 91 23.72 22.67 -20.44
C LEU A 91 22.57 23.61 -20.07
N GLN A 92 22.93 24.78 -19.56
CA GLN A 92 21.99 25.73 -18.96
C GLN A 92 21.04 26.39 -19.98
N PHE A 93 21.56 26.74 -21.17
CA PHE A 93 20.82 27.52 -22.17
C PHE A 93 20.06 26.58 -23.11
N THR A 94 18.73 26.65 -23.08
CA THR A 94 17.85 25.73 -23.81
C THR A 94 17.80 25.99 -25.31
N ASP A 95 18.12 27.21 -25.72
CA ASP A 95 18.17 27.70 -27.10
C ASP A 95 19.53 27.49 -27.77
N ALA A 96 20.56 27.09 -27.02
CA ALA A 96 21.86 26.76 -27.58
C ALA A 96 21.76 25.56 -28.52
N GLU A 97 22.40 25.64 -29.69
CA GLU A 97 22.48 24.52 -30.63
C GLU A 97 23.42 23.43 -30.08
N LEU A 98 23.15 22.17 -30.43
CA LEU A 98 23.97 21.04 -29.98
C LEU A 98 25.44 21.17 -30.40
N ARG A 99 25.71 21.72 -31.59
CA ARG A 99 27.08 22.02 -32.05
C ARG A 99 27.83 23.02 -31.17
N ASP A 100 27.14 24.02 -30.61
CA ASP A 100 27.77 25.08 -29.82
C ASP A 100 28.07 24.64 -28.38
N VAL A 101 27.48 23.51 -27.96
CA VAL A 101 27.68 22.93 -26.63
C VAL A 101 28.59 21.70 -26.64
N GLY A 102 29.25 21.39 -27.77
CA GLY A 102 30.19 20.27 -27.91
C GLY A 102 29.50 18.91 -28.04
N LEU A 103 28.35 18.88 -28.73
CA LEU A 103 27.59 17.67 -29.09
C LEU A 103 27.46 17.52 -30.63
N ASP A 104 28.43 18.01 -31.40
CA ASP A 104 28.56 17.74 -32.84
C ASP A 104 29.39 16.50 -33.15
N THR A 105 29.28 15.97 -34.36
CA THR A 105 30.00 14.76 -34.80
C THR A 105 31.52 14.85 -34.69
N GLY A 106 32.13 16.03 -34.75
CA GLY A 106 33.57 16.21 -34.57
C GLY A 106 34.03 16.00 -33.12
N ASP A 107 33.19 16.36 -32.16
CA ASP A 107 33.54 16.39 -30.73
C ASP A 107 33.15 15.12 -29.95
N LEU A 108 32.38 14.21 -30.53
CA LEU A 108 31.92 12.98 -29.84
C LEU A 108 33.00 11.90 -29.65
N GLY A 109 34.16 12.07 -30.29
CA GLY A 109 35.31 11.15 -30.20
C GLY A 109 35.06 9.77 -30.85
N GLU A 110 36.07 9.25 -31.55
CA GLU A 110 35.96 7.93 -32.16
C GLU A 110 36.32 6.82 -31.16
N VAL A 111 35.43 5.82 -31.04
CA VAL A 111 35.68 4.59 -30.28
C VAL A 111 35.63 3.40 -31.23
N SER A 112 36.61 2.49 -31.16
CA SER A 112 36.64 1.34 -32.07
C SER A 112 35.46 0.39 -31.83
N ARG A 113 35.11 -0.42 -32.84
CA ARG A 113 34.04 -1.44 -32.69
C ARG A 113 34.33 -2.43 -31.55
N ALA A 114 35.60 -2.77 -31.34
CA ALA A 114 36.02 -3.67 -30.27
C ALA A 114 35.84 -3.06 -28.88
N GLU A 115 36.17 -1.78 -28.71
CA GLU A 115 36.01 -1.07 -27.43
C GLU A 115 34.54 -0.83 -27.07
N ARG A 116 33.69 -0.52 -28.06
CA ARG A 116 32.24 -0.43 -27.83
C ARG A 116 31.67 -1.77 -27.37
N ALA A 117 32.09 -2.89 -27.97
CA ALA A 117 31.67 -4.23 -27.57
C ALA A 117 32.14 -4.58 -26.14
N ALA A 118 33.26 -4.00 -25.69
CA ALA A 118 33.76 -4.14 -24.33
C ALA A 118 33.12 -3.17 -23.32
N GLY A 119 32.08 -2.40 -23.70
CA GLY A 119 31.42 -1.43 -22.83
C GLY A 119 32.19 -0.12 -22.63
N LYS A 120 33.29 0.10 -23.35
CA LYS A 120 34.08 1.33 -23.30
C LYS A 120 33.56 2.43 -24.23
N GLY A 121 32.33 2.28 -24.74
CA GLY A 121 31.69 3.33 -25.54
C GLY A 121 31.44 4.58 -24.70
N HIS A 122 31.51 5.76 -25.30
CA HIS A 122 31.25 7.02 -24.62
C HIS A 122 29.76 7.18 -24.28
N VAL A 123 29.51 7.75 -23.11
CA VAL A 123 28.26 8.42 -22.74
C VAL A 123 28.49 9.90 -23.01
N HIS A 124 27.56 10.55 -23.70
CA HIS A 124 27.69 11.96 -24.11
C HIS A 124 26.89 12.88 -23.19
N VAL A 125 25.72 12.43 -22.70
CA VAL A 125 24.81 13.27 -21.91
C VAL A 125 24.40 12.57 -20.62
N LEU A 126 24.56 13.26 -19.49
CA LEU A 126 23.95 12.88 -18.22
C LEU A 126 22.61 13.62 -18.07
N VAL A 127 21.57 12.86 -17.79
CA VAL A 127 20.21 13.36 -17.59
C VAL A 127 19.91 13.33 -16.10
N LYS A 128 19.90 14.49 -15.46
CA LYS A 128 19.42 14.66 -14.09
C LYS A 128 17.94 15.01 -14.16
N LEU A 129 17.12 14.11 -13.60
CA LEU A 129 15.72 14.40 -13.38
C LEU A 129 15.61 15.53 -12.34
N PRO A 130 14.63 16.44 -12.46
CA PRO A 130 14.35 17.39 -11.41
C PRO A 130 14.19 16.58 -10.11
N GLU A 131 15.01 16.90 -9.11
CA GLU A 131 14.60 16.62 -7.74
C GLU A 131 13.24 17.28 -7.62
N HIS A 132 12.17 16.51 -7.41
CA HIS A 132 10.84 17.09 -7.24
C HIS A 132 10.98 18.24 -6.25
N VAL A 133 10.94 19.47 -6.76
CA VAL A 133 10.75 20.66 -5.96
C VAL A 133 9.28 20.57 -5.60
N ALA A 134 8.99 19.72 -4.61
CA ALA A 134 7.95 20.05 -3.67
C ALA A 134 8.25 21.49 -3.29
N ASP A 135 7.34 22.40 -3.64
CA ASP A 135 7.39 23.81 -3.29
C ASP A 135 8.22 23.99 -2.03
N ALA A 136 9.30 24.77 -2.09
CA ALA A 136 10.18 25.05 -0.96
C ALA A 136 9.45 25.76 0.21
N ALA A 137 8.12 25.93 0.12
CA ALA A 137 7.21 26.26 1.20
C ALA A 137 6.59 25.05 1.92
N SER A 138 6.91 23.80 1.54
CA SER A 138 6.30 22.57 2.07
C SER A 138 7.25 21.39 2.27
N ALA A 139 8.54 21.63 2.53
CA ALA A 139 9.41 20.58 3.06
C ALA A 139 8.84 20.12 4.42
N VAL A 140 7.93 19.15 4.39
CA VAL A 140 7.46 18.46 5.59
C VAL A 140 8.70 17.78 6.13
N PRO A 141 9.15 18.11 7.35
CA PRO A 141 10.27 17.42 7.95
C PRO A 141 9.95 15.93 7.93
N HIS A 142 10.82 15.13 7.30
CA HIS A 142 10.66 13.68 7.35
C HIS A 142 10.71 13.28 8.83
N PRO A 143 9.74 12.48 9.31
CA PRO A 143 9.69 12.10 10.72
C PRO A 143 10.99 11.42 11.11
N ARG A 144 11.62 11.90 12.19
CA ARG A 144 12.76 11.20 12.76
C ARG A 144 12.29 9.98 13.53
N THR A 145 12.97 8.87 13.33
CA THR A 145 12.78 7.66 14.11
C THR A 145 13.18 7.89 15.56
N THR A 146 12.44 7.26 16.46
CA THR A 146 12.74 7.21 17.90
C THR A 146 12.72 5.76 18.35
N ALA A 147 13.51 5.40 19.35
CA ALA A 147 13.47 4.05 19.90
C ALA A 147 12.06 3.75 20.45
N LEU A 148 11.53 2.58 20.12
CA LEU A 148 10.27 2.12 20.69
C LEU A 148 10.47 1.81 22.17
N ASN A 149 9.60 2.35 23.02
CA ASN A 149 9.61 2.04 24.45
C ASN A 149 9.15 0.60 24.69
N GLU A 150 9.76 -0.09 25.65
CA GLU A 150 9.36 -1.44 26.07
C GLU A 150 9.19 -2.48 24.93
N PRO A 151 10.17 -2.63 24.01
CA PRO A 151 10.02 -3.48 22.84
C PRO A 151 9.81 -4.96 23.19
N LYS A 152 10.23 -5.40 24.37
CA LYS A 152 10.00 -6.78 24.84
C LYS A 152 8.52 -7.04 25.12
N THR A 153 7.84 -6.12 25.79
CA THR A 153 6.42 -6.23 26.12
C THR A 153 5.55 -6.19 24.85
N TYR A 154 5.86 -5.31 23.90
CA TYR A 154 5.21 -5.33 22.58
C TYR A 154 5.40 -6.67 21.85
N ALA A 155 6.57 -7.29 21.99
CA ALA A 155 6.81 -8.61 21.40
C ALA A 155 5.92 -9.67 22.06
N GLU A 156 5.79 -9.68 23.39
CA GLU A 156 4.91 -10.61 24.12
C GLU A 156 3.45 -10.51 23.66
N GLU A 157 2.98 -9.29 23.34
CA GLU A 157 1.63 -9.03 22.84
C GLU A 157 1.35 -9.52 21.41
N CYS A 158 2.35 -9.90 20.61
CA CYS A 158 2.08 -10.24 19.20
C CYS A 158 2.96 -11.35 18.60
N LEU A 159 4.06 -11.77 19.23
CA LEU A 159 4.99 -12.75 18.66
C LEU A 159 4.30 -14.11 18.38
N SER A 160 3.40 -14.52 19.26
CA SER A 160 2.65 -15.78 19.17
C SER A 160 1.32 -15.65 18.44
N LEU A 161 1.06 -14.58 17.67
CA LEU A 161 -0.23 -14.33 17.01
C LEU A 161 -0.78 -15.55 16.22
N THR A 162 0.09 -16.30 15.55
CA THR A 162 -0.27 -17.53 14.79
C THR A 162 -0.64 -18.73 15.68
N GLU A 163 -0.22 -18.69 16.94
CA GLU A 163 -0.34 -19.75 17.94
C GLU A 163 -1.39 -19.44 19.00
N TRP A 164 -2.00 -18.25 18.96
CA TRP A 164 -3.05 -17.86 19.88
C TRP A 164 -4.20 -18.87 19.93
N ASP A 165 -4.63 -19.15 21.16
CA ASP A 165 -5.78 -19.99 21.44
C ASP A 165 -7.06 -19.34 20.91
N VAL A 166 -7.90 -20.16 20.29
CA VAL A 166 -9.20 -19.74 19.73
C VAL A 166 -10.25 -19.77 20.83
N GLY A 167 -11.17 -18.81 20.79
CA GLY A 167 -12.29 -18.72 21.73
C GLY A 167 -11.94 -18.09 23.07
N VAL A 168 -10.79 -17.42 23.16
CA VAL A 168 -10.35 -16.71 24.37
C VAL A 168 -10.00 -15.26 24.07
N VAL A 169 -9.90 -14.45 25.13
CA VAL A 169 -9.52 -13.04 25.05
C VAL A 169 -8.01 -12.90 25.27
N HIS A 170 -7.34 -12.27 24.32
CA HIS A 170 -5.93 -11.91 24.38
C HIS A 170 -5.77 -10.43 24.71
N LYS A 171 -4.73 -10.10 25.46
CA LYS A 171 -4.42 -8.72 25.89
C LYS A 171 -3.32 -8.13 25.04
N ILE A 172 -3.56 -6.92 24.55
CA ILE A 172 -2.66 -6.10 23.72
C ILE A 172 -2.63 -4.63 24.19
N PRO A 173 -2.42 -4.35 25.49
CA PRO A 173 -2.55 -3.00 26.05
C PRO A 173 -1.58 -1.98 25.44
N LEU A 174 -0.33 -2.33 25.15
CA LEU A 174 0.63 -1.40 24.56
C LEU A 174 0.31 -1.10 23.10
N ILE A 175 -0.08 -2.11 22.31
CA ILE A 175 -0.56 -1.88 20.94
C ILE A 175 -1.80 -0.98 20.96
N TRP A 176 -2.73 -1.22 21.89
CA TRP A 176 -3.91 -0.38 22.04
C TRP A 176 -3.57 1.07 22.40
N GLU A 177 -2.67 1.27 23.37
CA GLU A 177 -2.21 2.59 23.77
C GLU A 177 -1.51 3.32 22.62
N PHE A 178 -0.59 2.64 21.91
CA PHE A 178 0.08 3.17 20.72
C PHE A 178 -0.93 3.63 19.66
N MET A 179 -1.95 2.81 19.40
CA MET A 179 -2.94 3.07 18.36
C MET A 179 -4.00 4.10 18.76
N SER A 180 -4.13 4.46 20.05
CA SER A 180 -5.17 5.35 20.58
C SER A 180 -5.25 6.69 19.83
N SER A 181 -4.11 7.30 19.51
CA SER A 181 -4.03 8.57 18.78
C SER A 181 -4.04 8.41 17.25
N LEU A 182 -4.04 7.17 16.76
CA LEU A 182 -3.95 6.79 15.35
C LEU A 182 -5.23 6.13 14.86
N GLY A 183 -6.38 6.52 15.41
CA GLY A 183 -7.70 6.01 15.07
C GLY A 183 -8.14 4.79 15.88
N GLY A 184 -7.30 4.31 16.82
CA GLY A 184 -7.57 3.14 17.65
C GLY A 184 -7.49 1.81 16.89
N CYS A 185 -7.47 0.73 17.65
CA CYS A 185 -7.59 -0.64 17.13
C CYS A 185 -8.56 -1.49 17.96
N THR A 186 -8.66 -1.26 19.27
CA THR A 186 -9.66 -1.87 20.17
C THR A 186 -10.18 -0.82 21.16
N THR A 187 -11.21 -1.15 21.93
CA THR A 187 -11.76 -0.26 22.97
C THR A 187 -11.06 -0.39 24.31
N SER A 188 -10.50 -1.56 24.63
CA SER A 188 -9.96 -1.88 25.98
C SER A 188 -8.56 -2.49 25.99
N GLY A 189 -7.88 -2.60 24.84
CA GLY A 189 -6.65 -3.40 24.75
C GLY A 189 -6.89 -4.90 24.84
N GLU A 190 -8.12 -5.35 24.65
CA GLU A 190 -8.48 -6.76 24.62
C GLU A 190 -9.00 -7.16 23.25
N MET A 191 -8.71 -8.40 22.84
CA MET A 191 -9.13 -8.96 21.56
C MET A 191 -9.63 -10.39 21.75
N PHE A 192 -10.91 -10.62 21.45
CA PHE A 192 -11.43 -11.98 21.36
C PHE A 192 -10.96 -12.62 20.05
N TRP A 193 -10.34 -13.80 20.14
CA TRP A 193 -9.69 -14.45 19.00
C TRP A 193 -10.53 -15.60 18.46
N ARG A 194 -11.02 -15.49 17.21
CA ARG A 194 -11.87 -16.51 16.59
C ARG A 194 -11.07 -17.47 15.72
N MET A 195 -11.73 -18.55 15.31
CA MET A 195 -11.16 -19.49 14.36
C MET A 195 -10.88 -18.81 13.01
N GLU A 196 -11.78 -17.94 12.57
CA GLU A 196 -11.64 -17.15 11.35
C GLU A 196 -10.40 -16.24 11.39
N ASP A 197 -10.17 -15.55 12.51
CA ASP A 197 -9.01 -14.67 12.68
C ASP A 197 -7.71 -15.49 12.61
N LYS A 198 -7.68 -16.66 13.27
CA LYS A 198 -6.56 -17.62 13.19
C LYS A 198 -6.32 -18.10 11.77
N GLN A 199 -7.37 -18.47 11.04
CA GLN A 199 -7.26 -18.96 9.66
C GLN A 199 -6.73 -17.88 8.72
N VAL A 200 -7.26 -16.66 8.82
CA VAL A 200 -6.81 -15.52 8.01
C VAL A 200 -5.34 -15.20 8.27
N VAL A 201 -4.93 -15.10 9.55
CA VAL A 201 -3.52 -14.84 9.89
C VAL A 201 -2.62 -15.97 9.42
N SER A 202 -3.01 -17.21 9.67
CA SER A 202 -2.24 -18.38 9.23
C SER A 202 -2.05 -18.39 7.72
N LEU A 203 -3.12 -18.10 6.96
CA LEU A 203 -3.09 -18.02 5.50
C LEU A 203 -2.14 -16.92 5.00
N MET A 204 -2.21 -15.72 5.59
CA MET A 204 -1.36 -14.62 5.18
C MET A 204 0.11 -14.85 5.54
N VAL A 205 0.39 -15.30 6.77
CA VAL A 205 1.75 -15.59 7.23
C VAL A 205 2.36 -16.75 6.41
N ASP A 206 1.62 -17.83 6.18
CA ASP A 206 2.04 -18.92 5.29
C ASP A 206 2.34 -18.40 3.89
N GLY A 207 1.41 -17.62 3.32
CA GLY A 207 1.54 -17.05 1.99
C GLY A 207 2.76 -16.14 1.84
N TRP A 208 3.18 -15.44 2.89
CA TRP A 208 4.31 -14.54 2.84
C TRP A 208 5.67 -15.19 3.14
N PHE A 209 5.72 -16.16 4.05
CA PHE A 209 6.97 -16.64 4.61
C PHE A 209 7.26 -18.11 4.36
N ARG A 210 6.26 -18.93 4.00
CA ARG A 210 6.51 -20.34 3.69
C ARG A 210 7.22 -20.48 2.34
N GLU A 211 8.31 -21.22 2.33
CA GLU A 211 8.99 -21.59 1.10
C GLU A 211 8.15 -22.55 0.24
N SER A 212 8.29 -22.41 -1.09
CA SER A 212 7.67 -23.37 -2.00
C SER A 212 8.48 -24.66 -2.02
N THR A 213 7.79 -25.79 -1.90
CA THR A 213 8.38 -27.12 -2.10
C THR A 213 7.84 -27.75 -3.37
N ARG A 214 8.47 -28.84 -3.85
CA ARG A 214 8.03 -29.54 -5.07
C ARG A 214 6.58 -30.01 -4.99
N ASP A 215 6.16 -30.48 -3.81
CA ASP A 215 4.82 -31.04 -3.60
C ASP A 215 3.81 -30.00 -3.08
N ARG A 216 4.28 -28.84 -2.59
CA ARG A 216 3.43 -27.79 -2.02
C ARG A 216 3.92 -26.40 -2.40
N ILE A 217 3.48 -25.96 -3.58
CA ILE A 217 3.77 -24.63 -4.10
C ILE A 217 3.11 -23.56 -3.21
N ASN A 218 3.84 -22.50 -2.88
CA ASN A 218 3.24 -21.31 -2.26
C ASN A 218 2.67 -20.40 -3.36
N VAL A 219 1.38 -20.60 -3.65
CA VAL A 219 0.65 -19.83 -4.68
C VAL A 219 0.46 -18.35 -4.32
N HIS A 220 0.75 -17.97 -3.07
CA HIS A 220 0.63 -16.60 -2.55
C HIS A 220 1.99 -15.91 -2.36
N ALA A 221 3.09 -16.61 -2.61
CA ALA A 221 4.43 -16.06 -2.53
C ALA A 221 4.55 -14.81 -3.41
N ASN A 222 5.18 -13.76 -2.88
CA ASN A 222 5.38 -12.47 -3.54
C ASN A 222 4.11 -11.70 -3.95
N LYS A 223 2.91 -12.21 -3.67
CA LYS A 223 1.65 -11.50 -3.95
C LYS A 223 1.33 -10.46 -2.86
N LYS A 224 0.51 -9.48 -3.23
CA LYS A 224 -0.20 -8.56 -2.34
C LYS A 224 -1.41 -9.27 -1.74
N SER A 225 -1.65 -9.02 -0.46
CA SER A 225 -2.76 -9.63 0.28
C SER A 225 -3.86 -8.61 0.54
N ILE A 226 -5.03 -8.83 -0.03
CA ILE A 226 -6.17 -7.91 0.12
C ILE A 226 -7.18 -8.54 1.08
N LEU A 227 -7.16 -8.08 2.33
CA LEU A 227 -8.12 -8.45 3.36
C LEU A 227 -9.42 -7.69 3.17
N MET A 228 -10.46 -8.41 2.75
CA MET A 228 -11.80 -7.89 2.56
C MET A 228 -12.75 -8.40 3.64
N GLY A 229 -13.92 -7.78 3.76
CA GLY A 229 -14.99 -8.24 4.64
C GLY A 229 -15.89 -7.09 5.04
N SER A 230 -17.07 -7.39 5.58
CA SER A 230 -18.08 -6.37 5.88
C SER A 230 -17.56 -5.28 6.83
N PRO A 231 -18.05 -4.04 6.74
CA PRO A 231 -17.68 -2.96 7.65
C PRO A 231 -17.85 -3.37 9.11
N GLY A 232 -16.92 -2.97 9.98
CA GLY A 232 -17.09 -3.14 11.43
C GLY A 232 -16.66 -4.48 12.03
N ILE A 233 -16.22 -5.47 11.25
CA ILE A 233 -15.87 -6.82 11.75
C ILE A 233 -14.47 -6.98 12.38
N GLY A 234 -13.67 -5.89 12.49
CA GLY A 234 -12.32 -5.95 13.09
C GLY A 234 -11.12 -6.06 12.13
N LYS A 235 -11.30 -5.88 10.81
CA LYS A 235 -10.18 -5.95 9.83
C LYS A 235 -9.01 -5.01 10.17
N SER A 236 -9.32 -3.77 10.54
CA SER A 236 -8.31 -2.76 10.88
C SER A 236 -7.56 -3.13 12.16
N THR A 237 -8.27 -3.70 13.16
CA THR A 237 -7.68 -4.25 14.37
C THR A 237 -6.67 -5.33 14.04
N LEU A 238 -7.08 -6.31 13.21
CA LEU A 238 -6.22 -7.40 12.78
C LEU A 238 -4.98 -6.89 12.03
N LEU A 239 -5.15 -5.96 11.08
CA LEU A 239 -4.03 -5.35 10.36
C LEU A 239 -3.04 -4.66 11.30
N CYS A 240 -3.53 -3.93 12.31
CA CYS A 240 -2.68 -3.25 13.28
C CYS A 240 -1.84 -4.28 14.06
N VAL A 241 -2.47 -5.31 14.65
CA VAL A 241 -1.73 -6.35 15.39
C VAL A 241 -0.75 -7.10 14.49
N MET A 242 -1.14 -7.38 13.24
CA MET A 242 -0.25 -7.98 12.24
C MET A 242 0.96 -7.10 11.92
N ALA A 243 0.83 -5.77 11.90
CA ALA A 243 1.96 -4.86 11.69
C ALA A 243 3.04 -5.05 12.76
N PHE A 244 2.64 -5.14 14.03
CA PHE A 244 3.56 -5.43 15.15
C PHE A 244 4.14 -6.84 15.03
N HIS A 245 3.31 -7.84 14.74
CA HIS A 245 3.76 -9.22 14.55
C HIS A 245 4.86 -9.34 13.47
N LEU A 246 4.69 -8.65 12.34
CA LEU A 246 5.66 -8.63 11.24
C LEU A 246 7.01 -8.03 11.65
N VAL A 247 7.00 -6.99 12.48
CA VAL A 247 8.21 -6.36 13.01
C VAL A 247 8.88 -7.28 14.02
N PHE A 248 8.14 -7.79 14.99
CA PHE A 248 8.73 -8.53 16.11
C PHE A 248 9.15 -9.97 15.74
N LYS A 249 8.28 -10.73 15.05
CA LYS A 249 8.55 -12.12 14.65
C LYS A 249 9.39 -12.20 13.38
N HIS A 250 9.06 -11.40 12.37
CA HIS A 250 9.65 -11.52 11.02
C HIS A 250 10.68 -10.45 10.65
N LYS A 251 11.00 -9.54 11.60
CA LYS A 251 12.02 -8.49 11.42
C LYS A 251 11.82 -7.64 10.16
N LYS A 252 10.56 -7.36 9.80
CA LYS A 252 10.21 -6.49 8.68
C LYS A 252 10.05 -5.05 9.15
N ASN A 253 10.49 -4.10 8.32
CA ASN A 253 10.18 -2.70 8.51
C ASN A 253 8.81 -2.45 7.91
N VAL A 254 7.89 -1.90 8.69
CA VAL A 254 6.48 -1.79 8.34
C VAL A 254 6.05 -0.34 8.41
N LEU A 255 5.50 0.16 7.31
CA LEU A 255 4.83 1.44 7.22
C LEU A 255 3.33 1.17 7.08
N VAL A 256 2.51 1.75 7.97
CA VAL A 256 1.06 1.63 7.91
C VAL A 256 0.46 2.97 7.60
N TYR A 257 -0.32 3.05 6.53
CA TYR A 257 -1.08 4.25 6.17
C TYR A 257 -2.58 3.95 6.26
N ARG A 258 -3.29 4.71 7.10
CA ARG A 258 -4.70 4.48 7.43
C ARG A 258 -5.56 5.63 6.95
N ARG A 259 -6.61 5.31 6.22
CA ARG A 259 -7.70 6.23 5.88
C ARG A 259 -8.80 6.09 6.92
N LEU A 260 -9.00 7.15 7.71
CA LEU A 260 -10.02 7.18 8.75
C LEU A 260 -11.25 7.96 8.26
N THR A 261 -12.45 7.50 8.60
CA THR A 261 -13.72 8.04 8.07
C THR A 261 -14.57 8.78 9.12
N GLY A 262 -14.09 8.95 10.36
CA GLY A 262 -14.81 9.68 11.40
C GLY A 262 -14.77 11.22 11.23
N ARG A 263 -15.84 11.94 11.62
CA ARG A 263 -15.99 13.41 11.45
C ARG A 263 -14.85 14.27 12.04
N LYS A 264 -14.06 13.73 12.99
CA LYS A 264 -12.89 14.39 13.61
C LYS A 264 -11.58 13.64 13.37
N GLN A 265 -11.63 12.58 12.57
CA GLN A 265 -10.48 11.75 12.26
C GLN A 265 -9.98 12.11 10.87
N SER A 266 -8.69 12.28 10.77
CA SER A 266 -7.95 12.45 9.53
C SER A 266 -7.07 11.24 9.34
N ASN A 267 -6.72 10.94 8.10
CA ASN A 267 -5.75 9.91 7.78
C ASN A 267 -4.52 9.99 8.69
N CYS A 268 -3.97 8.86 9.05
CA CYS A 268 -2.79 8.77 9.89
C CYS A 268 -1.82 7.74 9.33
N LEU A 269 -0.57 7.85 9.76
CA LEU A 269 0.50 7.00 9.31
C LEU A 269 1.41 6.68 10.48
N PHE A 270 1.92 5.45 10.55
CA PHE A 270 2.97 5.10 11.50
C PHE A 270 3.95 4.13 10.88
N TYR A 271 5.17 4.15 11.40
CA TYR A 271 6.25 3.28 10.99
C TYR A 271 6.79 2.53 12.21
N LEU A 272 7.13 1.27 12.01
CA LEU A 272 7.85 0.42 12.94
C LEU A 272 8.94 -0.31 12.17
N GLY A 273 10.18 -0.26 12.61
CA GLY A 273 11.28 -0.92 11.91
C GLY A 273 12.50 -1.14 12.80
N TYR A 274 13.61 -1.53 12.18
CA TYR A 274 14.88 -1.74 12.86
C TYR A 274 15.95 -0.76 12.37
N GLU A 275 16.62 -0.13 13.33
CA GLU A 275 17.83 0.65 13.13
C GLU A 275 18.84 0.21 14.19
N ASP A 276 20.06 -0.14 13.77
CA ASP A 276 21.15 -0.60 14.66
C ASP A 276 20.73 -1.71 15.65
N GLY A 277 19.89 -2.64 15.20
CA GLY A 277 19.40 -3.77 16.00
C GLY A 277 18.33 -3.40 17.03
N LYS A 278 17.86 -2.15 17.08
CA LYS A 278 16.79 -1.68 17.96
C LYS A 278 15.51 -1.43 17.17
N VAL A 279 14.37 -1.70 17.80
CA VAL A 279 13.07 -1.35 17.21
C VAL A 279 12.87 0.15 17.34
N VAL A 280 12.60 0.81 16.21
CA VAL A 280 12.33 2.24 16.13
C VAL A 280 10.94 2.50 15.58
N GLN A 281 10.39 3.67 15.90
CA GLN A 281 9.06 4.08 15.51
C GLN A 281 8.98 5.58 15.20
N PHE A 282 7.99 5.94 14.39
CA PHE A 282 7.42 7.27 14.34
C PHE A 282 5.95 7.21 13.96
N ALA A 283 5.21 8.26 14.27
CA ALA A 283 3.81 8.37 13.89
C ALA A 283 3.47 9.80 13.41
N VAL A 284 2.60 9.89 12.42
CA VAL A 284 2.11 11.13 11.83
C VAL A 284 0.59 11.14 11.87
N GLN A 285 0.05 11.97 12.74
CA GLN A 285 -1.38 12.27 12.76
C GLN A 285 -1.72 13.22 11.60
N ARG A 286 -2.95 13.14 11.10
CA ARG A 286 -3.43 14.00 10.00
C ARG A 286 -2.57 13.97 8.73
N CYS A 287 -1.99 12.80 8.45
CA CYS A 287 -1.12 12.56 7.30
C CYS A 287 -1.92 12.56 5.99
N LYS A 288 -1.71 13.56 5.13
CA LYS A 288 -2.33 13.61 3.79
C LYS A 288 -1.61 12.67 2.83
N ALA A 289 -2.29 12.29 1.73
CA ALA A 289 -1.73 11.37 0.75
C ALA A 289 -0.37 11.79 0.17
N PRO A 290 -0.12 13.06 -0.21
CA PRO A 290 1.21 13.47 -0.68
C PRO A 290 2.32 13.26 0.36
N ASN A 291 2.04 13.54 1.64
CA ASN A 291 2.99 13.34 2.73
C ASN A 291 3.28 11.85 2.94
N ALA A 292 2.25 11.00 2.89
CA ALA A 292 2.41 9.55 3.03
C ALA A 292 3.26 8.97 1.88
N ILE A 293 3.04 9.43 0.65
CA ILE A 293 3.84 9.04 -0.53
C ILE A 293 5.29 9.47 -0.34
N SER A 294 5.53 10.74 0.01
CA SER A 294 6.88 11.27 0.23
C SER A 294 7.64 10.51 1.33
N ILE A 295 7.00 10.21 2.47
CA ILE A 295 7.60 9.42 3.54
C ILE A 295 7.92 8.00 3.07
N TYR A 296 7.01 7.36 2.35
CA TYR A 296 7.22 6.01 1.84
C TYR A 296 8.36 5.94 0.82
N GLU A 297 8.42 6.88 -0.12
CA GLU A 297 9.52 7.00 -1.08
C GLU A 297 10.86 7.22 -0.38
N HIS A 298 10.90 8.07 0.65
CA HIS A 298 12.11 8.30 1.42
C HIS A 298 12.61 7.03 2.10
N LEU A 299 11.72 6.29 2.77
CA LEU A 299 12.05 5.01 3.41
C LEU A 299 12.55 3.97 2.39
N ILE A 300 11.90 3.88 1.22
CA ILE A 300 12.32 2.98 0.15
C ILE A 300 13.70 3.37 -0.40
N ARG A 301 13.99 4.65 -0.60
CA ARG A 301 15.30 5.11 -1.09
C ARG A 301 16.42 4.77 -0.11
N GLN A 302 16.16 4.85 1.19
CA GLN A 302 17.14 4.53 2.23
C GLN A 302 17.33 3.02 2.45
N GLN A 303 16.23 2.27 2.50
CA GLN A 303 16.24 0.89 2.99
C GLN A 303 16.01 -0.15 1.89
N GLY A 304 15.56 0.27 0.69
CA GLY A 304 15.17 -0.60 -0.41
C GLY A 304 13.70 -1.06 -0.31
N ILE A 305 13.05 -1.17 -1.47
CA ILE A 305 11.60 -1.47 -1.56
C ILE A 305 11.23 -2.85 -0.99
N SER A 306 12.12 -3.82 -1.07
CA SER A 306 11.90 -5.16 -0.53
C SER A 306 11.91 -5.21 1.00
N ASN A 307 12.50 -4.19 1.64
CA ASN A 307 12.71 -4.14 3.09
C ASN A 307 11.64 -3.34 3.81
N VAL A 308 10.94 -2.43 3.12
CA VAL A 308 9.85 -1.62 3.67
C VAL A 308 8.49 -2.16 3.21
N TRP A 309 7.77 -2.79 4.12
CA TRP A 309 6.42 -3.31 3.88
C TRP A 309 5.37 -2.26 4.16
N LEU A 310 4.69 -1.83 3.11
CA LEU A 310 3.57 -0.91 3.23
C LEU A 310 2.26 -1.67 3.46
N LEU A 311 1.53 -1.34 4.53
CA LEU A 311 0.19 -1.82 4.84
C LEU A 311 -0.81 -0.66 4.71
N LEU A 312 -1.93 -0.90 4.04
CA LEU A 312 -2.99 0.09 3.83
C LEU A 312 -4.26 -0.31 4.58
N ASP A 313 -4.88 0.63 5.27
CA ASP A 313 -6.13 0.40 6.02
C ASP A 313 -7.20 1.42 5.61
N GLY A 314 -8.42 0.95 5.36
CA GLY A 314 -9.58 1.81 5.08
C GLY A 314 -9.63 2.41 3.67
N PHE A 315 -8.72 2.03 2.77
CA PHE A 315 -8.74 2.47 1.38
C PHE A 315 -9.67 1.60 0.53
N ARG A 316 -10.38 2.23 -0.41
CA ARG A 316 -11.00 1.52 -1.54
C ARG A 316 -9.90 1.20 -2.54
N TYR A 317 -9.90 -0.01 -3.09
CA TYR A 317 -8.81 -0.48 -3.95
C TYR A 317 -8.55 0.45 -5.15
N GLU A 318 -9.61 0.96 -5.77
CA GLU A 318 -9.55 1.91 -6.89
C GLU A 318 -9.11 3.33 -6.48
N ASP A 319 -9.31 3.71 -5.22
CA ASP A 319 -8.95 5.02 -4.67
C ASP A 319 -7.52 5.05 -4.10
N ILE A 320 -6.73 3.97 -4.25
CA ILE A 320 -5.35 3.91 -3.74
C ILE A 320 -4.46 4.85 -4.57
N PRO A 321 -3.81 5.84 -3.93
CA PRO A 321 -2.91 6.76 -4.62
C PRO A 321 -1.74 6.00 -5.27
N GLU A 322 -1.32 6.43 -6.46
CA GLU A 322 -0.33 5.71 -7.27
C GLU A 322 0.97 5.40 -6.53
N GLY A 323 1.52 6.38 -5.81
CA GLY A 323 2.77 6.23 -5.05
C GLY A 323 2.75 5.22 -3.90
N VAL A 324 1.56 4.71 -3.51
CA VAL A 324 1.39 3.69 -2.46
C VAL A 324 0.79 2.38 -2.98
N ARG A 325 0.72 2.18 -4.31
CA ARG A 325 0.19 0.96 -4.92
C ARG A 325 1.09 -0.27 -4.77
N THR A 326 2.33 -0.10 -4.33
CA THR A 326 3.28 -1.20 -4.06
C THR A 326 3.07 -1.85 -2.68
N PHE A 327 1.97 -1.54 -1.99
CA PHE A 327 1.59 -2.12 -0.71
C PHE A 327 1.67 -3.66 -0.69
N LYS A 328 1.99 -4.20 0.47
CA LYS A 328 2.04 -5.64 0.73
C LYS A 328 0.68 -6.18 1.20
N MET A 329 -0.05 -5.40 1.99
CA MET A 329 -1.39 -5.76 2.45
C MET A 329 -2.34 -4.56 2.43
N LEU A 330 -3.60 -4.82 2.12
CA LEU A 330 -4.69 -3.86 2.17
C LEU A 330 -5.84 -4.44 3.02
N ALA A 331 -6.30 -3.74 4.04
CA ALA A 331 -7.58 -4.00 4.70
C ALA A 331 -8.65 -3.05 4.16
N THR A 332 -9.70 -3.59 3.55
CA THR A 332 -10.77 -2.81 2.93
C THR A 332 -12.14 -3.41 3.19
N SER A 333 -13.15 -2.56 3.35
CA SER A 333 -14.53 -3.01 3.62
C SER A 333 -15.35 -3.25 2.36
N GLN A 334 -14.80 -2.95 1.18
CA GLN A 334 -15.49 -3.12 -0.10
C GLN A 334 -15.00 -4.36 -0.82
N GLN A 335 -15.85 -4.92 -1.68
CA GLN A 335 -15.44 -5.96 -2.61
C GLN A 335 -14.44 -5.40 -3.62
N VAL A 336 -13.39 -6.16 -3.93
CA VAL A 336 -12.32 -5.75 -4.84
C VAL A 336 -12.30 -6.66 -6.05
N ASP A 337 -12.81 -6.24 -7.20
CA ASP A 337 -12.72 -7.08 -8.40
C ASP A 337 -11.37 -6.92 -9.12
N LEU A 338 -10.48 -7.89 -8.93
CA LEU A 338 -9.16 -7.90 -9.55
C LEU A 338 -9.26 -8.27 -11.04
N LYS A 339 -8.69 -7.43 -11.91
CA LYS A 339 -8.50 -7.73 -13.33
C LYS A 339 -7.54 -8.90 -13.50
N SER A 340 -7.60 -9.60 -14.63
CA SER A 340 -6.79 -10.81 -14.89
C SER A 340 -5.30 -10.59 -14.65
N GLN A 341 -4.74 -9.45 -15.08
CA GLN A 341 -3.33 -9.13 -14.87
C GLN A 341 -2.99 -8.92 -13.39
N GLU A 342 -3.90 -8.34 -12.60
CA GLU A 342 -3.68 -8.06 -11.18
C GLU A 342 -3.73 -9.33 -10.33
N ARG A 343 -4.44 -10.38 -10.78
CA ARG A 343 -4.51 -11.70 -10.09
C ARG A 343 -3.17 -12.44 -10.08
N ILE A 344 -2.22 -12.02 -10.93
CA ILE A 344 -0.86 -12.52 -10.94
C ILE A 344 -0.12 -12.02 -9.69
N ASP A 345 -0.34 -10.75 -9.33
CA ASP A 345 0.43 -10.07 -8.28
C ASP A 345 -0.36 -9.85 -6.98
N ALA A 346 -1.65 -10.12 -6.94
CA ALA A 346 -2.51 -9.92 -5.78
C ALA A 346 -3.54 -11.04 -5.61
N TYR A 347 -3.97 -11.26 -4.37
CA TYR A 347 -5.09 -12.12 -4.05
C TYR A 347 -5.99 -11.51 -2.98
N CYS A 348 -7.26 -11.91 -3.00
CA CYS A 348 -8.25 -11.52 -2.01
C CYS A 348 -8.36 -12.58 -0.92
N CYS A 349 -8.45 -12.15 0.33
CA CYS A 349 -8.74 -12.97 1.49
C CYS A 349 -9.93 -12.36 2.23
N LEU A 350 -10.97 -13.14 2.47
CA LEU A 350 -12.12 -12.71 3.25
C LEU A 350 -11.81 -12.86 4.75
N LEU A 351 -12.09 -11.82 5.53
CA LEU A 351 -12.39 -11.94 6.95
C LEU A 351 -13.91 -12.07 7.07
N PRO A 352 -14.43 -13.24 7.47
CA PRO A 352 -15.87 -13.45 7.62
C PRO A 352 -16.44 -12.60 8.74
N CYS A 353 -17.74 -12.29 8.61
CA CYS A 353 -18.51 -11.64 9.67
C CYS A 353 -18.57 -12.49 10.95
N TRP A 354 -19.02 -11.90 12.05
CA TRP A 354 -19.04 -12.59 13.33
C TRP A 354 -20.29 -13.45 13.47
N SER A 355 -20.11 -14.66 13.99
CA SER A 355 -21.23 -15.52 14.35
C SER A 355 -21.91 -15.00 15.62
N LYS A 356 -23.20 -15.31 15.80
CA LYS A 356 -23.94 -15.02 17.05
C LYS A 356 -23.19 -15.55 18.27
N LYS A 357 -22.65 -16.77 18.17
CA LYS A 357 -21.88 -17.42 19.23
C LYS A 357 -20.63 -16.63 19.62
N ASP A 358 -19.86 -16.17 18.64
CA ASP A 358 -18.62 -15.42 18.91
C ASP A 358 -18.92 -14.03 19.46
N LEU A 359 -19.97 -13.36 18.95
CA LEU A 359 -20.44 -12.08 19.51
C LEU A 359 -20.86 -12.22 20.96
N TRP A 360 -21.55 -13.31 21.32
CA TRP A 360 -21.93 -13.59 22.70
C TRP A 360 -20.74 -13.81 23.61
N LEU A 361 -19.77 -14.61 23.18
CA LEU A 361 -18.55 -14.84 23.94
C LEU A 361 -17.78 -13.52 24.14
N MET A 362 -17.62 -12.74 23.07
CA MET A 362 -16.94 -11.44 23.13
C MET A 362 -17.70 -10.43 24.01
N GLY A 363 -19.03 -10.33 23.85
CA GLY A 363 -19.89 -9.44 24.61
C GLY A 363 -19.87 -9.75 26.10
N GLY A 364 -19.93 -11.03 26.48
CA GLY A 364 -19.85 -11.46 27.87
C GLY A 364 -18.44 -11.36 28.46
N LEU A 365 -17.39 -11.69 27.70
CA LEU A 365 -16.02 -11.72 28.21
C LEU A 365 -15.37 -10.33 28.29
N ILE A 366 -15.57 -9.48 27.28
CA ILE A 366 -14.94 -8.14 27.20
C ILE A 366 -15.88 -7.07 27.74
N TYR A 367 -17.11 -7.00 27.21
CA TYR A 367 -18.03 -5.89 27.50
C TYR A 367 -18.93 -6.12 28.71
N LYS A 368 -18.97 -7.35 29.22
CA LYS A 368 -19.81 -7.78 30.36
C LYS A 368 -21.31 -7.51 30.13
N PHE A 369 -21.79 -7.66 28.90
CA PHE A 369 -23.22 -7.53 28.59
C PHE A 369 -24.03 -8.64 29.25
N ALA A 370 -25.25 -8.30 29.69
CA ALA A 370 -26.22 -9.27 30.19
C ALA A 370 -26.77 -10.14 29.05
N THR A 371 -27.27 -11.34 29.35
CA THR A 371 -27.77 -12.27 28.33
C THR A 371 -28.95 -11.71 27.56
N GLU A 372 -29.87 -11.03 28.23
CA GLU A 372 -31.04 -10.40 27.62
C GLU A 372 -30.63 -9.28 26.65
N ASP A 373 -29.61 -8.51 27.05
CA ASP A 373 -29.02 -7.43 26.23
C ASP A 373 -28.31 -8.01 24.99
N MET A 374 -27.62 -9.15 25.12
CA MET A 374 -26.95 -9.79 23.99
C MET A 374 -27.90 -10.32 22.90
N GLU A 375 -29.10 -10.80 23.27
CA GLU A 375 -30.13 -11.19 22.30
C GLU A 375 -30.62 -9.96 21.52
N GLU A 376 -31.00 -8.90 22.23
CA GLU A 376 -31.50 -7.67 21.60
C GLU A 376 -30.45 -7.01 20.71
N ARG A 377 -29.20 -6.93 21.17
CA ARG A 377 -28.09 -6.39 20.38
C ARG A 377 -27.91 -7.14 19.06
N PHE A 378 -27.89 -8.49 19.11
CA PHE A 378 -27.73 -9.31 17.91
C PHE A 378 -28.92 -9.16 16.95
N TYR A 379 -30.15 -9.10 17.48
CA TYR A 379 -31.37 -8.90 16.69
C TYR A 379 -31.29 -7.66 15.78
N TYR A 380 -30.71 -6.57 16.30
CA TYR A 380 -30.49 -5.35 15.51
C TYR A 380 -29.20 -5.42 14.68
N SER A 381 -28.05 -5.75 15.28
CA SER A 381 -26.74 -5.60 14.64
C SER A 381 -26.40 -6.67 13.61
N GLY A 382 -27.02 -7.86 13.72
CA GLY A 382 -26.51 -9.07 13.10
C GLY A 382 -25.04 -9.31 13.50
N GLY A 383 -24.23 -9.82 12.58
CA GLY A 383 -22.79 -10.11 12.75
C GLY A 383 -21.85 -8.90 12.84
N SER A 384 -22.36 -7.65 12.84
CA SER A 384 -21.51 -6.45 12.89
C SER A 384 -21.05 -6.14 14.31
N VAL A 385 -19.76 -6.38 14.61
CA VAL A 385 -19.17 -6.04 15.93
C VAL A 385 -19.28 -4.55 16.23
N ARG A 386 -19.08 -3.69 15.22
CA ARG A 386 -19.16 -2.24 15.38
C ARG A 386 -20.53 -1.82 15.92
N GLU A 387 -21.60 -2.34 15.34
CA GLU A 387 -22.95 -1.97 15.77
C GLU A 387 -23.30 -2.71 17.07
N PHE A 388 -22.95 -3.99 17.21
CA PHE A 388 -23.19 -4.79 18.42
C PHE A 388 -22.62 -4.15 19.71
N THR A 389 -21.49 -3.45 19.59
CA THR A 389 -20.75 -2.84 20.71
C THR A 389 -21.10 -1.37 20.97
N LEU A 390 -22.13 -0.82 20.30
CA LEU A 390 -22.64 0.51 20.63
C LEU A 390 -23.18 0.57 22.06
N ALA A 391 -23.29 1.77 22.61
CA ALA A 391 -23.61 1.97 24.02
C ALA A 391 -24.97 1.37 24.40
N THR A 392 -26.00 1.60 23.58
CA THR A 392 -27.38 1.18 23.85
C THR A 392 -28.00 0.47 22.64
N SER A 393 -28.99 -0.40 22.87
CA SER A 393 -29.77 -1.05 21.79
C SER A 393 -30.43 -0.05 20.85
N GLU A 394 -30.83 1.12 21.35
CA GLU A 394 -31.42 2.18 20.53
C GLU A 394 -30.41 2.82 19.57
N ASP A 395 -29.15 2.96 19.98
CA ASP A 395 -28.07 3.41 19.08
C ASP A 395 -27.87 2.39 17.94
N ILE A 396 -27.97 1.08 18.25
CA ILE A 396 -27.88 0.01 17.24
C ILE A 396 -29.05 0.11 16.28
N ARG A 397 -30.28 0.23 16.80
CA ARG A 397 -31.48 0.39 15.98
C ARG A 397 -31.34 1.60 15.05
N SER A 398 -30.99 2.77 15.57
CA SER A 398 -30.82 3.99 14.78
C SER A 398 -29.76 3.82 13.69
N ALA A 399 -28.64 3.16 13.99
CA ALA A 399 -27.59 2.90 13.02
C ALA A 399 -28.06 2.00 11.87
N ILE A 400 -28.93 1.02 12.17
CA ILE A 400 -29.51 0.10 11.20
C ILE A 400 -30.64 0.77 10.40
N ASP A 401 -31.48 1.58 11.03
CA ASP A 401 -32.51 2.39 10.37
C ASP A 401 -31.88 3.36 9.35
N ASP A 402 -30.79 4.03 9.73
CA ASP A 402 -30.00 4.86 8.80
C ASP A 402 -29.52 4.05 7.59
N ALA A 403 -29.04 2.83 7.82
CA ALA A 403 -28.58 1.96 6.74
C ALA A 403 -29.74 1.52 5.83
N ILE A 404 -30.90 1.18 6.40
CA ILE A 404 -32.12 0.80 5.66
C ILE A 404 -32.65 1.97 4.84
N SER A 405 -32.67 3.18 5.40
CA SER A 405 -33.17 4.38 4.73
C SER A 405 -32.38 4.69 3.44
N GLY A 406 -31.09 4.33 3.41
CA GLY A 406 -30.22 4.48 2.25
C GLY A 406 -30.27 3.34 1.23
N VAL A 407 -31.19 2.37 1.37
CA VAL A 407 -31.39 1.30 0.39
C VAL A 407 -32.38 1.74 -0.67
N ASP A 408 -31.95 1.86 -1.93
CA ASP A 408 -32.84 2.20 -3.05
C ASP A 408 -33.54 0.96 -3.63
N ASP A 409 -32.81 -0.14 -3.83
CA ASP A 409 -33.32 -1.37 -4.45
C ASP A 409 -33.30 -2.55 -3.45
N VAL A 410 -34.41 -2.72 -2.75
CA VAL A 410 -34.62 -3.78 -1.76
C VAL A 410 -34.64 -5.18 -2.40
N SER A 411 -35.14 -5.31 -3.63
CA SER A 411 -35.22 -6.61 -4.31
C SER A 411 -33.82 -7.11 -4.68
N ASN A 412 -32.96 -6.24 -5.18
CA ASN A 412 -31.57 -6.55 -5.47
C ASN A 412 -30.78 -6.87 -4.18
N LEU A 413 -31.03 -6.10 -3.12
CA LEU A 413 -30.44 -6.31 -1.79
C LEU A 413 -30.81 -7.68 -1.19
N LEU A 414 -32.01 -8.19 -1.42
CA LEU A 414 -32.44 -9.49 -0.90
C LEU A 414 -32.12 -10.66 -1.84
N SER A 415 -31.66 -10.39 -3.06
CA SER A 415 -31.40 -11.46 -4.04
C SER A 415 -30.05 -12.17 -3.80
N ASN A 416 -30.06 -13.49 -3.65
CA ASN A 416 -28.84 -14.29 -3.45
C ASN A 416 -27.86 -14.26 -4.65
N LYS A 417 -28.29 -13.77 -5.81
CA LYS A 417 -27.52 -13.73 -7.06
C LYS A 417 -26.94 -12.36 -7.39
N SER A 418 -27.24 -11.33 -6.61
CA SER A 418 -26.65 -10.02 -6.87
C SER A 418 -25.19 -10.03 -6.47
N SER A 419 -24.32 -9.96 -7.47
CA SER A 419 -23.03 -9.32 -7.31
C SER A 419 -23.33 -7.85 -7.00
N ALA A 420 -23.61 -7.52 -5.74
CA ALA A 420 -23.74 -6.14 -5.31
C ALA A 420 -22.34 -5.49 -5.48
N LEU A 421 -22.05 -5.11 -6.72
CA LEU A 421 -20.85 -4.45 -7.22
C LEU A 421 -20.86 -2.96 -6.88
N THR A 422 -21.64 -2.53 -5.88
CA THR A 422 -21.93 -1.13 -5.67
C THR A 422 -21.28 -0.65 -4.39
N GLY A 423 -19.98 -0.33 -4.49
CA GLY A 423 -19.20 0.40 -3.47
C GLY A 423 -19.69 1.83 -3.20
N ARG A 424 -21.00 2.08 -3.30
CA ARG A 424 -21.68 3.36 -3.07
C ARG A 424 -22.90 3.28 -2.14
N SER A 425 -23.35 2.10 -1.70
CA SER A 425 -24.61 1.97 -0.94
C SER A 425 -24.41 1.48 0.49
N GLN A 426 -25.23 1.99 1.43
CA GLN A 426 -25.34 1.53 2.82
C GLN A 426 -25.62 0.01 2.96
N VAL A 427 -25.95 -0.65 1.84
CA VAL A 427 -26.07 -2.11 1.67
C VAL A 427 -24.93 -2.90 2.31
N ASP A 428 -23.68 -2.43 2.22
CA ASP A 428 -22.54 -3.16 2.81
C ASP A 428 -22.63 -3.29 4.34
N ARG A 429 -23.40 -2.41 5.02
CA ARG A 429 -23.65 -2.49 6.46
C ARG A 429 -24.76 -3.47 6.82
N LEU A 430 -25.58 -3.88 5.86
CA LEU A 430 -26.69 -4.81 6.04
C LEU A 430 -26.35 -6.21 5.53
N ARG A 431 -25.51 -6.31 4.48
CA ARG A 431 -25.03 -7.57 3.94
C ARG A 431 -23.71 -7.99 4.56
N HIS A 432 -23.77 -9.08 5.30
CA HIS A 432 -22.63 -9.72 5.93
C HIS A 432 -22.13 -10.89 5.09
N THR A 433 -20.81 -10.95 4.91
CA THR A 433 -20.17 -12.02 4.12
C THR A 433 -19.57 -13.07 5.03
N PHE A 434 -19.90 -14.34 4.79
CA PHE A 434 -19.43 -15.51 5.51
C PHE A 434 -18.70 -16.48 4.57
N VAL A 435 -18.00 -17.47 5.15
CA VAL A 435 -17.53 -18.66 4.44
C VAL A 435 -18.44 -19.84 4.78
N THR A 436 -18.61 -20.80 3.88
CA THR A 436 -19.49 -21.95 4.13
C THR A 436 -18.94 -22.88 5.22
N LYS A 437 -17.62 -22.99 5.33
CA LYS A 437 -16.93 -23.74 6.37
C LYS A 437 -15.64 -23.06 6.81
N VAL A 438 -15.52 -22.90 8.13
CA VAL A 438 -14.44 -22.14 8.78
C VAL A 438 -13.15 -22.97 8.95
N ASP A 439 -13.26 -24.30 8.96
CA ASP A 439 -12.14 -25.24 9.05
C ASP A 439 -11.36 -25.40 7.73
N GLU A 440 -11.99 -25.07 6.60
CA GLU A 440 -11.38 -25.19 5.26
C GLU A 440 -10.72 -23.86 4.82
N THR A 441 -9.39 -23.75 5.01
CA THR A 441 -8.61 -22.52 4.74
C THR A 441 -8.71 -22.00 3.30
N ASN A 442 -8.92 -22.87 2.30
CA ASN A 442 -9.09 -22.47 0.90
C ASN A 442 -10.36 -21.63 0.65
N GLN A 443 -11.37 -21.74 1.52
CA GLN A 443 -12.61 -20.99 1.37
C GLN A 443 -12.44 -19.50 1.63
N PHE A 444 -11.42 -19.12 2.41
CA PHE A 444 -11.12 -17.72 2.70
C PHE A 444 -10.59 -16.95 1.48
N THR A 445 -10.10 -17.65 0.45
CA THR A 445 -9.57 -17.02 -0.78
C THR A 445 -10.40 -17.33 -2.03
N ALA A 446 -11.20 -18.39 -2.00
CA ALA A 446 -12.03 -18.80 -3.13
C ALA A 446 -13.46 -18.24 -3.01
N ARG A 447 -13.75 -17.19 -3.78
CA ARG A 447 -15.06 -16.48 -3.82
C ARG A 447 -16.30 -17.35 -3.94
N ARG A 448 -16.18 -18.53 -4.58
CA ARG A 448 -17.31 -19.46 -4.75
C ARG A 448 -17.87 -20.01 -3.44
N TYR A 449 -17.13 -19.88 -2.33
CA TYR A 449 -17.56 -20.28 -0.99
C TYR A 449 -17.98 -19.11 -0.12
N TRP A 450 -18.09 -17.90 -0.68
CA TRP A 450 -18.50 -16.73 0.08
C TRP A 450 -19.99 -16.52 -0.05
N GLU A 451 -20.66 -16.44 1.09
CA GLU A 451 -22.11 -16.27 1.18
C GLU A 451 -22.41 -14.88 1.75
N GLN A 452 -23.30 -14.15 1.08
CA GLN A 452 -23.77 -12.85 1.54
C GLN A 452 -25.18 -12.97 2.09
N VAL A 453 -25.37 -12.58 3.34
CA VAL A 453 -26.62 -12.73 4.08
C VAL A 453 -26.93 -11.43 4.81
N ILE A 454 -28.22 -11.11 4.95
CA ILE A 454 -28.70 -10.13 5.94
C ILE A 454 -29.08 -10.93 7.18
N ASP A 455 -28.25 -10.88 8.20
CA ASP A 455 -28.36 -11.66 9.44
C ASP A 455 -28.95 -10.86 10.61
N SER A 456 -29.22 -9.57 10.40
CA SER A 456 -30.07 -8.75 11.27
C SER A 456 -31.54 -9.08 10.99
N GLU A 457 -32.19 -9.75 11.93
CA GLU A 457 -33.62 -10.06 11.86
C GLU A 457 -34.45 -8.78 11.74
N TYR A 458 -34.09 -7.74 12.48
CA TYR A 458 -34.73 -6.43 12.38
C TYR A 458 -34.65 -5.86 10.97
N ALA A 459 -33.46 -5.89 10.35
CA ALA A 459 -33.28 -5.35 9.00
C ALA A 459 -34.08 -6.14 7.97
N VAL A 460 -34.13 -7.46 8.08
CA VAL A 460 -34.96 -8.32 7.20
C VAL A 460 -36.44 -7.93 7.32
N LEU A 461 -36.95 -7.82 8.56
CA LEU A 461 -38.33 -7.43 8.81
C LEU A 461 -38.65 -6.04 8.24
N ALA A 462 -37.82 -5.04 8.55
CA ALA A 462 -38.03 -3.67 8.10
C ALA A 462 -37.95 -3.53 6.57
N LEU A 463 -37.04 -4.25 5.91
CA LEU A 463 -36.92 -4.27 4.45
C LEU A 463 -38.09 -5.01 3.78
N SER A 464 -38.61 -6.08 4.41
CA SER A 464 -39.70 -6.88 3.85
C SER A 464 -40.97 -6.05 3.60
N VAL A 465 -41.27 -5.07 4.46
CA VAL A 465 -42.43 -4.17 4.33
C VAL A 465 -42.33 -3.29 3.08
N ARG A 466 -41.11 -3.07 2.55
CA ARG A 466 -40.86 -2.26 1.36
C ARG A 466 -40.98 -3.06 0.05
N LEU A 467 -41.14 -4.39 0.13
CA LEU A 467 -41.32 -5.23 -1.05
C LEU A 467 -42.77 -5.22 -1.53
N LYS A 468 -42.95 -5.32 -2.85
CA LYS A 468 -44.27 -5.57 -3.44
C LYS A 468 -44.72 -7.00 -3.10
N SER A 469 -46.04 -7.21 -2.98
CA SER A 469 -46.64 -8.53 -2.65
C SER A 469 -46.09 -9.68 -3.49
N ASP A 470 -45.88 -9.47 -4.79
CA ASP A 470 -45.36 -10.50 -5.71
C ASP A 470 -43.89 -10.84 -5.45
N ALA A 471 -43.11 -9.90 -4.92
CA ALA A 471 -41.71 -10.11 -4.55
C ALA A 471 -41.59 -10.85 -3.21
N LEU A 472 -42.51 -10.60 -2.27
CA LEU A 472 -42.61 -11.37 -1.03
C LEU A 472 -42.93 -12.84 -1.32
N PHE A 473 -43.86 -13.11 -2.23
CA PHE A 473 -44.22 -14.48 -2.61
C PHE A 473 -42.99 -15.27 -3.10
N ARG A 474 -42.11 -14.67 -3.91
CA ARG A 474 -40.87 -15.28 -4.42
C ARG A 474 -39.79 -15.53 -3.37
N ILE A 475 -39.89 -14.92 -2.18
CA ILE A 475 -38.94 -15.12 -1.08
C ILE A 475 -39.38 -16.27 -0.19
N TYR A 476 -40.70 -16.48 -0.02
CA TYR A 476 -41.28 -17.52 0.83
C TYR A 476 -41.61 -18.84 0.10
N SER A 477 -41.60 -18.83 -1.24
CA SER A 477 -41.70 -20.03 -2.10
C SER A 477 -40.33 -20.49 -2.56
#